data_AF-A0A6A2FBC6-F1
#
_entry.id   AF-A0A6A2FBC6-F1
#
_cell.length_a   1.000
_cell.length_b   1.000
_cell.length_c   1.000
_cell.angle_alpha   90.00
_cell.angle_beta   90.00
_cell.angle_gamma   90.00
#
_symmetry.space_group_name_H-M   'P 1'
#
loop_
_entity.id
_entity.type
_entity.pdbx_description
1 polymer ?
#
loop_
_entity_poly.entity_id
_entity_poly.type
_entity_poly.pdbx_seq_one_letter_code
_entity_poly.pdbx_strand_id
1 'polypeptide(L)'
;MILCECGEIIEGNTFKDYIKTSANPSTPTIGHEKCGHIFNFIDQKQSKKYSSKIELKTLSMVFAKKNNFDTEKIERFLLEVDKLKSTGNLPDNEIIIKAFYNVM
;
A
#
# COMPACT_ATOMS: atom_id res chain seq x y z
N MET A 1 -8.96 4.04 -3.01
CA MET A 1 -8.07 3.92 -1.83
C MET A 1 -6.68 3.52 -2.30
N ILE A 2 -5.69 4.38 -2.08
CA ILE A 2 -4.30 4.09 -2.45
C ILE A 2 -3.56 3.71 -1.16
N LEU A 3 -2.95 2.53 -1.13
CA LEU A 3 -2.02 2.19 -0.05
C LEU A 3 -0.69 2.87 -0.34
N CYS A 4 -0.31 3.82 0.51
CA CYS A 4 0.99 4.45 0.44
C CYS A 4 2.06 3.59 1.10
N GLU A 5 3.31 3.70 0.65
CA GLU A 5 4.46 3.03 1.26
C GLU A 5 4.68 3.41 2.73
N CYS A 6 4.15 4.56 3.16
CA CYS A 6 4.12 4.94 4.58
C CYS A 6 3.07 4.17 5.40
N GLY A 7 2.42 3.15 4.84
CA GLY A 7 1.41 2.33 5.50
C GLY A 7 0.09 3.05 5.77
N GLU A 8 -0.24 4.10 5.01
CA GLU A 8 -1.52 4.80 5.13
C GLU A 8 -2.41 4.50 3.93
N ILE A 9 -3.69 4.29 4.19
CA ILE A 9 -4.70 4.18 3.15
C ILE A 9 -5.19 5.60 2.85
N ILE A 10 -4.91 6.07 1.64
CA ILE A 10 -5.26 7.42 1.22
C ILE A 10 -6.67 7.42 0.63
N GLU A 11 -7.53 8.23 1.26
CA GLU A 11 -8.88 8.58 0.83
C GLU A 11 -8.98 10.09 0.58
N GLY A 12 -8.27 10.59 -0.43
CA GLY A 12 -8.37 11.99 -0.88
C GLY A 12 -7.31 12.96 -0.34
N ASN A 13 -6.45 12.55 0.61
CA ASN A 13 -5.32 13.35 1.09
C ASN A 13 -4.15 13.33 0.09
N THR A 14 -4.35 13.90 -1.09
CA THR A 14 -3.39 13.89 -2.19
C THR A 14 -3.18 15.28 -2.78
N PHE A 15 -1.93 15.64 -3.05
CA PHE A 15 -1.59 16.83 -3.85
C PHE A 15 -1.29 16.45 -5.30
N LYS A 16 -1.42 17.41 -6.22
CA LYS A 16 -1.02 17.24 -7.62
C LYS A 16 0.46 17.57 -7.79
N ASP A 17 1.15 16.78 -8.60
CA ASP A 17 2.55 17.02 -8.94
C ASP A 17 2.83 16.61 -10.39
N TYR A 18 4.02 16.95 -10.89
CA TYR A 18 4.50 16.59 -12.22
C TYR A 18 5.85 15.92 -12.13
N ILE A 19 5.93 14.67 -12.61
CA ILE A 19 7.18 13.91 -12.63
C ILE A 19 7.58 13.57 -14.07
N LYS A 20 8.89 13.43 -14.26
CA LYS A 20 9.43 12.86 -15.49
C LYS A 20 9.20 11.35 -15.48
N THR A 21 8.51 10.84 -16.49
CA THR A 21 8.31 9.40 -16.73
C THR A 21 8.91 9.00 -18.07
N SER A 22 8.91 7.70 -18.37
CA SER A 22 9.30 7.20 -19.70
C SER A 22 8.40 7.74 -20.83
N ALA A 23 7.14 8.10 -20.53
CA ALA A 23 6.19 8.60 -21.51
C ALA A 23 6.28 10.12 -21.73
N ASN A 24 6.53 10.91 -20.67
CA ASN A 24 6.56 12.37 -20.76
C ASN A 24 7.40 13.02 -19.63
N PRO A 25 8.22 14.05 -19.93
CA PRO A 25 8.98 14.80 -18.92
C PRO A 25 8.14 15.56 -17.88
N SER A 26 6.86 15.81 -18.15
CA SER A 26 5.92 16.48 -17.25
C SER A 26 4.62 15.70 -17.15
N THR A 27 4.72 14.46 -16.67
CA THR A 27 3.55 13.61 -16.47
C THR A 27 2.81 14.07 -15.21
N PRO A 28 1.52 14.45 -15.33
CA PRO A 28 0.72 14.78 -14.15
C PRO A 28 0.52 13.53 -13.29
N THR A 29 0.73 13.68 -12.00
CA THR A 29 0.52 12.64 -11.01
C THR A 29 -0.02 13.22 -9.71
N ILE A 30 -0.22 12.35 -8.72
CA ILE A 30 -0.58 12.70 -7.36
C ILE A 30 0.51 12.26 -6.39
N GLY A 31 0.63 12.96 -5.28
CA GLY A 31 1.46 12.57 -4.14
C GLY A 31 0.65 12.56 -2.84
N HIS A 32 1.13 11.83 -1.84
CA HIS A 32 0.51 11.77 -0.53
C HIS A 32 0.86 13.02 0.29
N GLU A 33 -0.14 13.79 0.72
CA GLU A 33 0.10 15.05 1.43
C GLU A 33 0.88 14.89 2.73
N LYS A 34 0.70 13.79 3.47
CA LYS A 34 1.34 13.64 4.79
C LYS A 34 2.79 13.20 4.72
N CYS A 35 3.16 12.34 3.78
CA CYS A 35 4.53 11.80 3.69
C CYS A 35 5.31 12.30 2.47
N GLY A 36 4.69 13.07 1.57
CA GLY A 36 5.31 13.60 0.36
C GLY A 36 5.60 12.53 -0.71
N HIS A 37 5.17 11.29 -0.52
CA HIS A 37 5.43 10.22 -1.48
C HIS A 37 4.66 10.47 -2.77
N ILE A 38 5.38 10.58 -3.89
CA ILE A 38 4.79 10.82 -5.22
C ILE A 38 4.53 9.49 -5.91
N PHE A 39 3.29 9.26 -6.32
CA PHE A 39 2.90 8.05 -7.01
C PHE A 39 3.36 8.11 -8.47
N ASN A 40 3.94 7.04 -9.01
CA ASN A 40 4.26 6.94 -10.44
C ASN A 40 3.45 5.80 -11.09
N PHE A 41 2.34 6.20 -11.73
CA PHE A 41 1.40 5.28 -12.38
C PHE A 41 1.84 4.82 -13.77
N ILE A 42 2.80 5.51 -14.40
CA ILE A 42 3.20 5.26 -15.80
C ILE A 42 4.33 4.22 -15.89
N ASP A 43 5.42 4.40 -15.14
CA ASP A 43 6.58 3.52 -15.22
C ASP A 43 6.41 2.21 -14.43
N GLN A 44 5.16 1.79 -14.20
CA GLN A 44 4.79 0.63 -13.37
C GLN A 44 5.39 0.65 -11.95
N LYS A 45 5.73 1.82 -11.42
CA LYS A 45 6.25 1.94 -10.05
C LYS A 45 5.15 1.93 -9.00
N GLN A 46 3.91 2.30 -9.33
CA GLN A 46 2.75 1.93 -8.52
C GLN A 46 1.43 2.08 -9.28
N SER A 47 0.90 0.94 -9.75
CA SER A 47 -0.52 0.58 -9.72
C SER A 47 -0.64 -0.81 -10.35
N LYS A 48 -1.05 -1.81 -9.56
CA LYS A 48 -1.35 -3.22 -9.93
C LYS A 48 -0.25 -4.28 -9.90
N LYS A 49 0.92 -4.07 -9.27
CA LYS A 49 1.87 -5.18 -9.15
C LYS A 49 1.62 -5.93 -7.87
N TYR A 50 1.16 -7.16 -8.01
CA TYR A 50 1.27 -8.23 -7.02
C TYR A 50 2.66 -8.19 -6.39
N SER A 51 2.82 -7.42 -5.31
CA SER A 51 4.05 -7.36 -4.55
C SER A 51 4.43 -8.78 -4.19
N SER A 52 5.74 -9.06 -4.18
CA SER A 52 6.23 -10.31 -3.61
C SER A 52 5.69 -10.47 -2.18
N LYS A 53 5.62 -11.71 -1.68
CA LYS A 53 5.18 -11.96 -0.30
C LYS A 53 6.00 -11.13 0.72
N ILE A 54 7.28 -10.90 0.43
CA ILE A 54 8.19 -10.12 1.27
C ILE A 54 7.79 -8.63 1.27
N GLU A 55 7.62 -8.02 0.11
CA GLU A 55 7.22 -6.61 -0.02
C GLU A 55 5.86 -6.35 0.64
N LEU A 56 4.89 -7.25 0.45
CA LEU A 56 3.58 -7.14 1.07
C LEU A 56 3.66 -7.22 2.60
N LYS A 57 4.48 -8.12 3.15
CA LYS A 57 4.72 -8.20 4.60
C LYS A 57 5.38 -6.96 5.15
N THR A 58 6.36 -6.40 4.44
CA THR A 58 7.00 -5.15 4.84
C THR A 58 5.99 -4.01 4.91
N LEU A 59 5.14 -3.84 3.88
CA LEU A 59 4.06 -2.84 3.88
C LEU A 59 3.05 -3.10 5.01
N SER A 60 2.68 -4.36 5.22
CA SER A 60 1.77 -4.77 6.30
C SER A 60 2.34 -4.41 7.68
N MET A 61 3.65 -4.59 7.89
CA MET A 61 4.31 -4.19 9.13
C MET A 61 4.30 -2.67 9.35
N VAL A 62 4.54 -1.89 8.29
CA VAL A 62 4.46 -0.41 8.38
C VAL A 62 3.03 0.02 8.71
N PHE A 63 2.04 -0.60 8.06
CA PHE A 63 0.62 -0.36 8.34
C PHE A 63 0.26 -0.70 9.80
N ALA A 64 0.66 -1.87 10.28
CA ALA A 64 0.34 -2.32 11.64
C ALA A 64 0.99 -1.42 12.72
N LYS A 65 2.24 -1.00 12.50
CA LYS A 65 2.92 -0.02 13.37
C LYS A 65 2.17 1.31 13.42
N LYS A 66 1.72 1.80 12.25
CA LYS A 66 1.00 3.08 12.16
C LYS A 66 -0.38 3.03 12.82
N ASN A 67 -1.01 1.86 12.84
CA ASN A 67 -2.27 1.60 13.53
C ASN A 67 -2.10 1.13 14.99
N ASN A 68 -0.88 1.21 15.54
CA ASN A 68 -0.55 0.85 16.93
C ASN A 68 -0.99 -0.57 17.33
N PHE A 69 -0.80 -1.56 16.44
CA PHE A 69 -1.07 -2.95 16.82
C PHE A 69 -0.06 -3.42 17.87
N ASP A 70 -0.55 -4.19 18.83
CA ASP A 70 0.25 -4.98 19.74
C ASP A 70 0.80 -6.24 19.04
N THR A 71 1.79 -6.89 19.65
CA THR A 71 2.50 -8.02 19.05
C THR A 71 1.58 -9.17 18.63
N GLU A 72 0.60 -9.53 19.48
CA GLU A 72 -0.34 -10.62 19.18
C GLU A 72 -1.22 -10.29 17.96
N LYS A 73 -1.69 -9.03 17.88
CA LYS A 73 -2.46 -8.57 16.74
C LYS A 73 -1.62 -8.46 15.47
N ILE A 74 -0.35 -8.05 15.56
CA ILE A 74 0.58 -8.06 14.43
C ILE A 74 0.73 -9.47 13.87
N GLU A 75 0.94 -10.48 14.73
CA GLU A 75 1.08 -11.87 14.31
C GLU A 75 -0.17 -12.37 13.57
N ARG A 76 -1.36 -12.18 14.16
CA ARG A 76 -2.64 -12.54 13.53
C ARG A 76 -2.85 -11.83 12.20
N PHE A 77 -2.53 -10.54 12.15
CA PHE A 77 -2.65 -9.73 10.96
C PHE A 77 -1.77 -10.24 9.82
N LEU A 78 -0.49 -10.52 10.08
CA LEU A 78 0.44 -11.03 9.08
C LEU A 78 0.04 -12.42 8.56
N LEU A 79 -0.50 -13.29 9.42
CA LEU A 79 -1.01 -14.60 9.02
C LEU A 79 -2.21 -14.45 8.07
N GLU A 80 -3.12 -13.53 8.35
CA GLU A 80 -4.29 -13.31 7.49
C GLU A 80 -3.88 -12.67 6.15
N VAL A 81 -2.90 -11.77 6.14
CA VAL A 81 -2.28 -11.24 4.91
C VAL A 81 -1.70 -12.37 4.06
N ASP A 82 -0.93 -13.29 4.65
CA ASP A 82 -0.35 -14.43 3.94
C ASP A 82 -1.41 -15.37 3.34
N LYS A 83 -2.46 -15.63 4.10
CA LYS A 83 -3.61 -16.44 3.67
C LYS A 83 -4.30 -15.80 2.47
N LEU A 84 -4.68 -14.52 2.57
CA LEU A 84 -5.33 -13.78 1.49
C LEU A 84 -4.43 -13.69 0.24
N LYS A 85 -3.14 -13.41 0.40
CA LYS A 85 -2.19 -13.39 -0.72
C LYS A 85 -2.08 -14.74 -1.42
N SER A 86 -2.12 -15.83 -0.67
CA SER A 86 -2.04 -17.19 -1.22
C SER A 86 -3.29 -17.60 -2.00
N THR A 87 -4.45 -16.95 -1.75
CA THR A 87 -5.67 -17.16 -2.56
C THR A 87 -5.67 -16.41 -3.90
N GLY A 88 -4.69 -15.53 -4.14
CA GLY A 88 -4.31 -15.05 -5.48
C GLY A 88 -5.19 -14.01 -6.17
N ASN A 89 -6.37 -13.67 -5.64
CA ASN A 89 -7.37 -12.89 -6.39
C ASN A 89 -7.49 -11.42 -5.97
N LEU A 90 -6.72 -10.96 -4.99
CA LEU A 90 -6.86 -9.61 -4.42
C LEU A 90 -5.61 -8.76 -4.65
N PRO A 91 -5.77 -7.46 -4.96
CA PRO A 91 -4.66 -6.51 -4.96
C PRO A 91 -4.18 -6.24 -3.52
N ASP A 92 -2.92 -5.83 -3.37
CA ASP A 92 -2.25 -5.71 -2.06
C ASP A 92 -2.95 -4.76 -1.08
N ASN A 93 -3.53 -3.67 -1.58
CA ASN A 93 -4.34 -2.74 -0.77
C ASN A 93 -5.60 -3.42 -0.21
N GLU A 94 -6.31 -4.22 -1.02
CA GLU A 94 -7.49 -4.96 -0.56
C GLU A 94 -7.10 -6.08 0.40
N ILE A 95 -5.95 -6.74 0.18
CA ILE A 95 -5.42 -7.74 1.12
C ILE A 95 -5.20 -7.12 2.50
N ILE A 96 -4.49 -5.99 2.57
CA ILE A 96 -4.19 -5.31 3.84
C ILE A 96 -5.47 -4.83 4.53
N ILE A 97 -6.40 -4.23 3.78
CA ILE A 97 -7.69 -3.77 4.33
C ILE A 97 -8.52 -4.94 4.86
N LYS A 98 -8.64 -6.01 4.09
CA LYS A 98 -9.45 -7.17 4.47
C LYS A 98 -8.83 -7.93 5.64
N ALA A 99 -7.51 -8.10 5.63
CA ALA A 99 -6.79 -8.66 6.77
C ALA A 99 -7.01 -7.82 8.03
N PHE A 100 -7.00 -6.49 7.92
CA PHE A 100 -7.26 -5.58 9.04
C PHE A 100 -8.65 -5.77 9.64
N TYR A 101 -9.69 -5.83 8.81
CA TYR A 101 -11.05 -6.10 9.28
C TYR A 101 -11.23 -7.50 9.88
N ASN A 102 -10.48 -8.49 9.41
CA ASN A 102 -10.57 -9.86 9.94
C ASN A 102 -9.90 -10.04 11.33
N VAL A 103 -9.03 -9.10 11.73
CA VAL A 103 -8.30 -9.15 13.02
C VAL A 103 -8.66 -8.02 13.99
N MET A 104 -9.61 -7.17 13.62
CA MET A 104 -10.28 -6.22 14.52
C MET A 104 -11.44 -6.89 15.22
#